data_AF-A0A7Y4TZG2-F1
#
_entry.id   AF-A0A7Y4TZG2-F1
#
_cell.length_a   1.000
_cell.length_b   1.000
_cell.length_c   1.000
_cell.angle_alpha   90.00
_cell.angle_beta   90.00
_cell.angle_gamma   90.00
#
_symmetry.space_group_name_H-M   'P 1'
#
loop_
_entity.id
_entity.type
_entity.pdbx_description
1 polymer ?
#
loop_
_entity_poly.entity_id
_entity_poly.type
_entity_poly.pdbx_seq_one_letter_code
_entity_poly.pdbx_strand_id
1 'polypeptide(L)'
;MAWRAAQSLVRLREQINQIAPRRSIASDGTIGDENHRSRNSDHNPWVRDGAIGIVTAIDITHDPDGGCNAEQIVQTLVDSRDPRIKYLIWNRRIISSQVRPWVWRDYTGQNPHTKHFHLSVKPEKASYDSTTPWQVRAIPR
;
A
#
# COMPACT_ATOMS: atom_id res chain seq x y z
N MET A 1 -20.89 9.97 1.43
CA MET A 1 -19.80 10.98 1.45
C MET A 1 -18.84 10.66 0.32
N ALA A 2 -18.34 11.66 -0.40
CA ALA A 2 -17.35 11.44 -1.47
C ALA A 2 -15.99 11.02 -0.87
N TRP A 3 -15.28 10.15 -1.56
CA TRP A 3 -13.94 9.71 -1.16
C TRP A 3 -13.03 9.54 -2.38
N ARG A 4 -11.72 9.55 -2.15
CA ARG A 4 -10.70 9.15 -3.13
C ARG A 4 -9.54 8.42 -2.45
N ALA A 5 -8.79 7.67 -3.23
CA ALA A 5 -7.49 7.18 -2.79
C ALA A 5 -6.46 8.34 -2.70
N ALA A 6 -5.47 8.17 -1.82
CA ALA A 6 -4.27 8.99 -1.78
C ALA A 6 -3.59 9.01 -3.17
N GLN A 7 -3.22 10.19 -3.69
CA GLN A 7 -2.58 10.29 -5.01
C GLN A 7 -1.22 9.60 -5.06
N SER A 8 -0.48 9.61 -3.95
CA SER A 8 0.75 8.85 -3.80
C SER A 8 0.54 7.35 -4.06
N LEU A 9 -0.54 6.76 -3.55
CA LEU A 9 -0.85 5.34 -3.76
C LEU A 9 -1.37 5.05 -5.17
N VAL A 10 -2.14 5.97 -5.76
CA VAL A 10 -2.52 5.89 -7.18
C VAL A 10 -1.26 5.86 -8.05
N ARG A 11 -0.31 6.76 -7.78
CA ARG A 11 0.97 6.82 -8.48
C ARG A 11 1.80 5.55 -8.34
N LEU A 12 1.85 4.96 -7.14
CA LEU A 12 2.51 3.67 -6.92
C LEU A 12 1.92 2.58 -7.81
N ARG A 13 0.59 2.44 -7.80
CA ARG A 13 -0.11 1.42 -8.60
C ARG A 13 0.15 1.61 -10.09
N GLU A 14 0.15 2.84 -10.59
CA GLU A 14 0.51 3.13 -11.98
C GLU A 14 1.92 2.66 -12.33
N GLN A 15 2.92 2.97 -11.49
CA GLN A 15 4.29 2.52 -11.71
C GLN A 15 4.40 0.99 -11.68
N ILE A 16 3.69 0.31 -10.77
CA ILE A 16 3.66 -1.14 -10.72
C ILE A 16 2.99 -1.73 -11.97
N ASN A 17 1.89 -1.14 -12.45
CA ASN A 17 1.24 -1.56 -13.69
C ASN A 17 2.13 -1.37 -14.92
N GLN A 18 2.98 -0.33 -14.92
CA GLN A 18 3.97 -0.12 -16.00
C GLN A 18 5.08 -1.18 -15.97
N ILE A 19 5.53 -1.57 -14.78
CA ILE A 19 6.56 -2.60 -14.59
C ILE A 19 6.01 -4.00 -14.90
N ALA A 20 4.76 -4.27 -14.51
CA ALA A 20 4.11 -5.58 -14.60
C ALA A 20 2.74 -5.45 -15.30
N PRO A 21 2.70 -5.16 -16.61
CA PRO A 21 1.46 -4.85 -17.33
C PRO A 21 0.49 -6.03 -17.46
N ARG A 22 0.96 -7.25 -17.22
CA ARG A 22 0.14 -8.47 -17.24
C ARG A 22 -0.19 -9.01 -15.85
N ARG A 23 0.16 -8.28 -14.79
CA ARG A 23 -0.14 -8.73 -13.43
C ARG A 23 -1.63 -8.90 -13.22
N SER A 24 -1.98 -9.93 -12.46
CA SER A 24 -3.27 -10.09 -11.84
C SER A 24 -3.55 -8.90 -10.92
N ILE A 25 -4.82 -8.55 -10.87
CA ILE A 25 -5.39 -7.54 -9.96
C ILE A 25 -6.40 -8.17 -8.99
N ALA A 26 -6.43 -9.51 -8.90
CA ALA A 26 -7.46 -10.26 -8.19
C ALA A 26 -7.52 -9.99 -6.67
N SER A 27 -6.45 -9.44 -6.10
CA SER A 27 -6.36 -9.04 -4.69
C SER A 27 -5.97 -7.55 -4.54
N ASP A 28 -6.15 -6.74 -5.58
CA ASP A 28 -5.99 -5.28 -5.45
C ASP A 28 -7.12 -4.70 -4.60
N GLY A 29 -6.77 -3.79 -3.71
CA GLY A 29 -7.71 -3.13 -2.80
C GLY A 29 -7.34 -1.67 -2.61
N THR A 30 -8.33 -0.78 -2.58
CA THR A 30 -8.08 0.64 -2.23
C THR A 30 -9.05 1.06 -1.15
N ILE A 31 -10.36 0.93 -1.36
CA ILE A 31 -11.36 1.14 -0.31
C ILE A 31 -11.78 -0.17 0.35
N GLY A 32 -12.01 -0.13 1.66
CA GLY A 32 -12.69 -1.20 2.37
C GLY A 32 -14.15 -1.27 1.89
N ASP A 33 -14.63 -2.45 1.53
CA ASP A 33 -16.05 -2.63 1.18
C ASP A 33 -16.98 -2.14 2.30
N GLU A 34 -18.28 -2.06 2.02
CA GLU A 34 -19.27 -1.59 2.98
C GLU A 34 -19.27 -2.39 4.30
N ASN A 35 -18.78 -3.64 4.26
CA ASN A 35 -18.59 -4.54 5.41
C ASN A 35 -17.30 -4.26 6.21
N HIS A 36 -16.31 -3.54 5.64
CA HIS A 36 -15.08 -3.11 6.30
C HIS A 36 -15.21 -1.80 7.10
N ARG A 37 -16.34 -1.07 6.99
CA ARG A 37 -16.55 0.22 7.67
C ARG A 37 -16.50 0.16 9.19
N SER A 38 -16.75 -1.00 9.81
CA SER A 38 -16.73 -1.19 11.26
C SER A 38 -15.34 -1.48 11.85
N ARG A 39 -14.30 -1.63 11.01
CA ARG A 39 -12.94 -1.97 11.45
C ARG A 39 -12.02 -0.75 11.37
N ASN A 40 -11.09 -0.64 12.34
CA ASN A 40 -10.04 0.37 12.32
C ASN A 40 -8.98 -0.01 11.25
N SER A 41 -9.19 0.43 10.01
CA SER A 41 -8.32 0.14 8.86
C SER A 41 -8.12 1.40 8.02
N ASP A 42 -6.89 1.65 7.56
CA ASP A 42 -6.56 2.80 6.69
C ASP A 42 -7.18 2.70 5.27
N HIS A 43 -7.84 1.57 4.96
CA HIS A 43 -8.72 1.40 3.78
C HIS A 43 -10.07 2.13 3.91
N ASN A 44 -10.41 2.60 5.11
CA ASN A 44 -11.55 3.47 5.32
C ASN A 44 -11.11 4.93 5.17
N PRO A 45 -11.99 5.82 4.66
CA PRO A 45 -11.65 7.19 4.32
C PRO A 45 -11.63 8.11 5.57
N TRP A 46 -10.79 7.80 6.55
CA TRP A 46 -10.73 8.50 7.85
C TRP A 46 -10.11 9.89 7.77
N VAL A 47 -9.13 10.07 6.90
CA VAL A 47 -8.47 11.36 6.69
C VAL A 47 -9.44 12.26 5.90
N ARG A 48 -9.61 13.51 6.32
CA ARG A 48 -10.50 14.46 5.64
C ARG A 48 -9.72 15.56 4.93
N ASP A 49 -10.09 15.81 3.68
CA ASP A 49 -9.61 16.89 2.83
C ASP A 49 -10.84 17.69 2.38
N GLY A 50 -11.23 18.69 3.18
CA GLY A 50 -12.54 19.33 3.07
C GLY A 50 -13.68 18.33 3.25
N ALA A 51 -14.59 18.28 2.28
CA ALA A 51 -15.72 17.35 2.27
C ALA A 51 -15.36 15.92 1.79
N ILE A 52 -14.12 15.71 1.33
CA ILE A 52 -13.68 14.45 0.73
C ILE A 52 -12.95 13.61 1.77
N GLY A 53 -13.32 12.34 1.89
CA GLY A 53 -12.57 11.37 2.66
C GLY A 53 -11.40 10.77 1.85
N ILE A 54 -10.24 10.66 2.46
CA ILE A 54 -9.02 10.14 1.83
C ILE A 54 -8.74 8.75 2.37
N VAL A 55 -8.62 7.80 1.46
CA VAL A 55 -8.18 6.43 1.75
C VAL A 55 -6.67 6.36 1.61
N THR A 56 -5.99 6.04 2.71
CA THR A 56 -4.52 6.09 2.81
C THR A 56 -3.87 4.71 2.77
N ALA A 57 -4.60 3.69 2.32
CA ALA A 57 -4.10 2.34 2.13
C ALA A 57 -4.34 1.80 0.72
N ILE A 58 -3.47 0.89 0.30
CA ILE A 58 -3.60 0.12 -0.93
C ILE A 58 -3.11 -1.31 -0.70
N ASP A 59 -3.82 -2.26 -1.30
CA ASP A 59 -3.38 -3.63 -1.47
C ASP A 59 -3.00 -3.84 -2.94
N ILE A 60 -1.87 -4.50 -3.19
CA ILE A 60 -1.40 -4.85 -4.53
C ILE A 60 -1.16 -6.34 -4.58
N THR A 61 -1.81 -7.00 -5.54
CA THR A 61 -1.75 -8.45 -5.77
C THR A 61 -0.31 -8.94 -5.94
N HIS A 62 0.05 -10.02 -5.25
CA HIS A 62 1.26 -10.79 -5.52
C HIS A 62 0.98 -11.70 -6.73
N ASP A 63 1.65 -11.42 -7.84
CA ASP A 63 1.56 -12.20 -9.06
C ASP A 63 2.93 -12.24 -9.75
N PRO A 64 3.83 -13.13 -9.30
CA PRO A 64 5.18 -13.22 -9.86
C PRO A 64 5.17 -13.61 -11.34
N ASP A 65 4.22 -14.44 -11.78
CA ASP A 65 4.09 -14.87 -13.18
C ASP A 65 3.68 -13.72 -14.11
N GLY A 66 2.86 -12.80 -13.61
CA GLY A 66 2.53 -11.53 -14.27
C GLY A 66 3.58 -10.41 -14.11
N GLY A 67 4.68 -10.68 -13.39
CA GLY A 67 5.79 -9.74 -13.16
C GLY A 67 5.65 -8.87 -11.91
N CYS A 68 4.64 -9.10 -11.07
CA CYS A 68 4.41 -8.38 -9.83
C CYS A 68 4.80 -9.21 -8.61
N ASN A 69 6.11 -9.32 -8.34
CA ASN A 69 6.61 -10.00 -7.16
C ASN A 69 6.57 -9.07 -5.93
N ALA A 70 5.51 -9.20 -5.13
CA ALA A 70 5.34 -8.49 -3.86
C ALA A 70 6.58 -8.51 -2.95
N GLU A 71 7.29 -9.64 -2.78
CA GLU A 71 8.48 -9.71 -1.92
C GLU A 71 9.54 -8.68 -2.33
N GLN A 72 9.84 -8.59 -3.64
CA GLN A 72 10.85 -7.68 -4.17
C GLN A 72 10.40 -6.22 -4.14
N ILE A 73 9.12 -5.96 -4.44
CA ILE A 73 8.55 -4.60 -4.38
C ILE A 73 8.59 -4.09 -2.94
N VAL A 74 8.13 -4.91 -1.99
CA VAL A 74 8.14 -4.62 -0.56
C VAL A 74 9.56 -4.32 -0.08
N GLN A 75 10.53 -5.14 -0.44
CA GLN A 75 11.93 -4.91 -0.08
C GLN A 75 12.44 -3.57 -0.62
N THR A 76 12.14 -3.23 -1.88
CA THR A 76 12.54 -1.95 -2.47
C THR A 76 11.91 -0.76 -1.73
N LEU A 77 10.64 -0.85 -1.38
CA LEU A 77 9.95 0.19 -0.59
C LEU A 77 10.56 0.33 0.80
N VAL A 78 10.88 -0.77 1.47
CA VAL A 78 11.51 -0.79 2.80
C VAL A 78 12.92 -0.17 2.75
N ASP A 79 13.71 -0.53 1.75
CA ASP A 79 15.08 -0.02 1.58
C ASP A 79 15.09 1.48 1.27
N SER A 80 14.11 1.96 0.51
CA SER A 80 13.99 3.39 0.18
C SER A 80 13.73 4.28 1.40
N ARG A 81 13.16 3.70 2.45
CA ARG A 81 12.65 4.41 3.65
C ARG A 81 11.81 5.64 3.32
N ASP A 82 11.01 5.56 2.26
CA ASP A 82 10.25 6.70 1.75
C ASP A 82 9.44 7.38 2.87
N PRO A 83 9.56 8.71 3.05
CA PRO A 83 8.98 9.40 4.19
C PRO A 83 7.45 9.38 4.20
N ARG A 84 6.80 9.03 3.08
CA ARG A 84 5.34 8.89 2.97
C ARG A 84 4.84 7.61 3.64
N ILE A 85 5.68 6.58 3.79
CA ILE A 85 5.28 5.27 4.34
C ILE A 85 4.94 5.41 5.83
N LYS A 86 3.75 4.93 6.22
CA LYS A 86 3.31 4.77 7.61
C LYS A 86 3.66 3.36 8.11
N TYR A 87 3.19 2.35 7.37
CA TYR A 87 3.56 0.94 7.58
C TYR A 87 3.26 0.11 6.33
N LEU A 88 3.85 -1.08 6.29
CA LEU A 88 3.65 -2.08 5.26
C LEU A 88 3.44 -3.44 5.91
N ILE A 89 2.54 -4.25 5.34
CA ILE A 89 2.29 -5.63 5.75
C ILE A 89 2.49 -6.55 4.55
N TRP A 90 3.29 -7.60 4.74
CA TRP A 90 3.51 -8.61 3.73
C TRP A 90 3.89 -9.93 4.41
N ASN A 91 3.33 -11.04 3.92
CA ASN A 91 3.68 -12.40 4.32
C ASN A 91 3.75 -12.60 5.85
N ARG A 92 2.66 -12.25 6.55
CA ARG A 92 2.54 -12.31 8.02
C ARG A 92 3.57 -11.48 8.79
N ARG A 93 4.15 -10.46 8.16
CA ARG A 93 5.08 -9.52 8.79
C ARG A 93 4.60 -8.09 8.61
N ILE A 94 4.92 -7.24 9.57
CA ILE A 94 4.66 -5.80 9.53
C ILE A 94 5.95 -5.02 9.81
N ILE A 95 6.13 -3.94 9.08
CA ILE A 95 7.19 -2.95 9.29
C ILE A 95 6.56 -1.56 9.27
N SER A 96 7.04 -0.65 10.11
CA SER A 96 6.49 0.70 10.25
C SER A 96 7.59 1.74 10.30
N SER A 97 7.32 2.96 9.86
CA SER A 97 8.20 4.11 10.07
C SER A 97 8.03 4.73 11.46
N GLN A 98 7.02 4.31 12.23
CA GLN A 98 6.65 4.90 13.53
C GLN A 98 6.88 3.92 14.69
N VAL A 99 6.36 2.68 14.57
CA VAL A 99 6.46 1.68 15.65
C VAL A 99 7.65 0.78 15.42
N ARG A 100 8.67 0.89 16.28
CA ARG A 100 10.00 0.25 16.10
C ARG A 100 10.50 0.47 14.68
N PRO A 101 10.84 1.73 14.32
CA PRO A 101 11.02 2.15 12.94
C PRO A 101 11.94 1.22 12.15
N TRP A 102 11.44 0.75 11.00
CA TRP A 102 12.18 -0.10 10.06
C TRP A 102 12.64 -1.44 10.61
N VAL A 103 11.99 -1.94 11.67
CA VAL A 103 12.20 -3.29 12.20
C VAL A 103 11.00 -4.17 11.84
N TRP A 104 11.27 -5.28 11.15
CA TRP A 104 10.26 -6.31 10.88
C TRP A 104 9.76 -6.95 12.18
N ARG A 105 8.45 -7.15 12.24
CA ARG A 105 7.75 -7.78 13.36
C ARG A 105 6.72 -8.76 12.84
N ASP A 106 6.36 -9.74 13.65
CA ASP A 106 5.26 -10.63 13.33
C ASP A 106 3.94 -9.87 13.25
N TYR A 107 3.14 -10.21 12.25
CA TYR A 107 1.80 -9.69 12.05
C TYR A 107 0.78 -10.80 12.30
N THR A 108 -0.08 -10.59 13.30
CA THR A 108 -1.05 -11.59 13.78
C THR A 108 -2.50 -11.28 13.36
N GLY A 109 -2.71 -10.29 12.48
CA GLY A 109 -4.03 -9.97 11.96
C GLY A 109 -4.63 -11.10 11.12
N GLN A 110 -5.97 -11.12 11.00
CA GLN A 110 -6.72 -12.20 10.36
C GLN A 110 -6.34 -12.45 8.89
N ASN A 111 -6.21 -11.38 8.10
CA ASN A 111 -5.69 -11.48 6.73
C ASN A 111 -4.16 -11.62 6.78
N PRO A 112 -3.56 -12.75 6.34
CA PRO A 112 -2.13 -12.97 6.46
C PRO A 112 -1.27 -12.19 5.44
N HIS A 113 -1.89 -11.48 4.47
CA HIS A 113 -1.18 -10.72 3.42
C HIS A 113 -0.18 -11.58 2.63
N THR A 114 -0.58 -12.80 2.25
CA THR A 114 0.24 -13.71 1.42
C THR A 114 -0.13 -13.66 -0.06
N LYS A 115 -1.25 -13.03 -0.41
CA LYS A 115 -1.76 -12.88 -1.79
C LYS A 115 -1.62 -11.45 -2.33
N HIS A 116 -1.30 -10.50 -1.47
CA HIS A 116 -1.05 -9.09 -1.77
C HIS A 116 -0.18 -8.52 -0.66
N PHE A 117 0.60 -7.49 -0.97
CA PHE A 117 1.13 -6.63 0.08
C PHE A 117 0.17 -5.49 0.35
N HIS A 118 0.17 -5.02 1.60
CA HIS A 118 -0.57 -3.83 2.02
C HIS A 118 0.42 -2.71 2.31
N LEU A 119 0.15 -1.52 1.79
CA LEU A 119 0.88 -0.30 2.11
C LEU A 119 -0.07 0.78 2.61
N SER A 120 0.27 1.36 3.76
CA SER A 120 -0.37 2.57 4.26
C SER A 120 0.60 3.76 4.23
N VAL A 121 0.10 4.92 3.77
CA VAL A 121 0.81 6.20 3.80
C VAL A 121 0.37 7.06 4.99
N LYS A 122 1.21 8.01 5.38
CA LYS A 122 0.93 8.92 6.48
C LYS A 122 -0.22 9.89 6.13
N PRO A 123 -0.97 10.36 7.14
CA PRO A 123 -2.22 11.10 6.93
C PRO A 123 -2.02 12.58 6.57
N GLU A 124 -0.79 13.10 6.53
CA GLU A 124 -0.54 14.49 6.14
C GLU A 124 -0.72 14.66 4.63
N LYS A 125 -1.30 15.79 4.20
CA LYS A 125 -1.55 16.07 2.77
C LYS A 125 -0.30 16.00 1.91
N ALA A 126 0.82 16.51 2.43
CA ALA A 126 2.11 16.41 1.75
C ALA A 126 2.57 14.94 1.54
N SER A 127 2.14 14.02 2.41
CA SER A 127 2.43 12.58 2.29
C SER A 127 1.47 11.92 1.30
N TYR A 128 0.16 12.04 1.53
CA TYR A 128 -0.84 11.29 0.75
C TYR A 128 -1.03 11.82 -0.67
N ASP A 129 -0.81 13.12 -0.92
CA ASP A 129 -0.94 13.74 -2.25
C ASP A 129 0.40 13.91 -2.99
N SER A 130 1.54 13.54 -2.40
CA SER A 130 2.82 13.61 -3.10
C SER A 130 2.87 12.60 -4.26
N THR A 131 3.02 13.14 -5.47
CA THR A 131 3.16 12.38 -6.72
C THR A 131 4.62 12.10 -7.10
N THR A 132 5.57 12.38 -6.19
CA THR A 132 6.98 12.00 -6.36
C THR A 132 7.05 10.50 -6.71
N PRO A 133 7.77 10.11 -7.79
CA PRO A 133 7.88 8.71 -8.16
C PRO A 133 8.35 7.84 -7.00
N TRP A 134 7.68 6.71 -6.79
CA TRP A 134 8.13 5.70 -5.84
C TRP A 134 9.38 5.01 -6.36
N GLN A 135 10.28 4.67 -5.44
CA GLN A 135 11.39 3.77 -5.74
C GLN A 135 10.84 2.34 -5.83
N VAL A 136 10.39 1.97 -7.02
CA VAL A 136 10.03 0.61 -7.40
C VAL A 136 10.78 0.27 -8.68
N ARG A 137 11.44 -0.88 -8.72
CA ARG A 137 12.30 -1.27 -9.85
C ARG A 137 11.57 -2.22 -10.78
N ALA A 138 11.91 -2.14 -12.07
CA ALA A 138 11.60 -3.21 -13.00
C ALA A 138 12.29 -4.49 -12.53
N ILE A 139 11.51 -5.55 -12.35
CA ILE A 139 12.01 -6.82 -11.84
C ILE A 139 12.65 -7.56 -13.01
N PRO A 140 13.96 -7.89 -12.96
CA PRO A 140 14.58 -8.75 -13.96
C PRO A 140 13.84 -10.09 -14.02
N ARG A 141 13.52 -10.55 -15.23
CA ARG A 141 12.92 -11.88 -15.45
C ARG A 141 13.88 -12.99 -15.05
#